data_AF-A0A8T5PVD1-F1
#
_entry.id   AF-A0A8T5PVD1-F1
#
_cell.length_a   1.000
_cell.length_b   1.000
_cell.length_c   1.000
_cell.angle_alpha   90.00
_cell.angle_beta   90.00
_cell.angle_gamma   90.00
#
_symmetry.space_group_name_H-M   'P 1'
#
loop_
_entity.id
_entity.type
_entity.pdbx_description
1 polymer ?
#
loop_
_entity_poly.entity_id
_entity_poly.type
_entity_poly.pdbx_seq_one_letter_code
_entity_poly.pdbx_strand_id
1 'polypeptide(L)'
;MTEKEEPNPIEMLKERQKHAKKIIDTIGFVHSDAYNTAVEKHLRPDLGDGKKGDVDYSLLEDPNVQEKFISEMVGVYVDEANQYLNSTVPKDDPFRVNMLLQAYSGASRTQLEMLVRKNGKNYTIDAHNGKMDELKKSVGANVSAAASSHIRKEHIPKFVKHMKLDDIVNQELMDEGDIVLLHELFEQYGVLTPEIIKDAYKATKQAEPVYLKKKKTEKNN
;
A
#
# COMPACT_ATOMS: atom_id res chain seq x y z
N MET A 1 0.81 -7.87 -41.71
CA MET A 1 0.63 -7.21 -40.41
C MET A 1 0.79 -8.28 -39.36
N THR A 2 1.90 -8.28 -38.61
CA THR A 2 2.05 -9.17 -37.46
C THR A 2 1.08 -8.71 -36.40
N GLU A 3 0.07 -9.53 -36.11
CA GLU A 3 -0.74 -9.40 -34.89
C GLU A 3 0.25 -9.28 -33.73
N LYS A 4 0.26 -8.12 -33.05
CA LYS A 4 0.94 -8.03 -31.76
C LYS A 4 0.20 -9.00 -30.85
N GLU A 5 0.85 -10.12 -30.49
CA GLU A 5 0.34 -10.98 -29.43
C GLU A 5 -0.03 -10.12 -28.24
N GLU A 6 -1.28 -10.20 -27.79
CA GLU A 6 -1.70 -9.50 -26.60
C GLU A 6 -0.87 -10.01 -25.41
N PRO A 7 -0.28 -9.11 -24.62
CA PRO A 7 0.54 -9.50 -23.49
C PRO A 7 -0.26 -10.39 -22.53
N ASN A 8 0.38 -11.45 -22.02
CA ASN A 8 -0.27 -12.45 -21.18
C ASN A 8 -0.87 -11.78 -19.92
N PRO A 9 -2.20 -11.81 -19.71
CA PRO A 9 -2.85 -11.07 -18.63
C PRO A 9 -2.41 -11.51 -17.23
N ILE A 10 -1.95 -12.77 -17.08
CA ILE A 10 -1.39 -13.30 -15.83
C ILE A 10 -0.03 -12.64 -15.53
N GLU A 11 0.87 -12.63 -16.51
CA GLU A 11 2.19 -11.99 -16.36
C GLU A 11 2.04 -10.50 -16.11
N MET A 12 1.15 -9.82 -16.86
CA MET A 12 0.84 -8.41 -16.63
C MET A 12 0.32 -8.15 -15.23
N LEU A 13 -0.58 -9.00 -14.70
CA LEU A 13 -1.08 -8.85 -13.34
C LEU A 13 0.05 -9.00 -12.32
N LYS A 14 0.90 -10.02 -12.47
CA LYS A 14 2.06 -10.25 -11.59
C LYS A 14 3.04 -9.06 -11.60
N GLU A 15 3.37 -8.55 -12.78
CA GLU A 15 4.25 -7.38 -12.92
C GLU A 15 3.65 -6.14 -12.26
N ARG A 16 2.36 -5.89 -12.48
CA ARG A 16 1.65 -4.75 -11.88
C ARG A 16 1.50 -4.89 -10.37
N GLN A 17 1.20 -6.08 -9.85
CA GLN A 17 1.16 -6.35 -8.41
C GLN A 17 2.54 -6.19 -7.77
N LYS A 18 3.61 -6.66 -8.42
CA LYS A 18 4.99 -6.44 -7.97
C LYS A 18 5.34 -4.95 -7.95
N HIS A 19 4.93 -4.21 -8.97
CA HIS A 19 5.12 -2.76 -9.02
C HIS A 19 4.31 -2.07 -7.90
N ALA A 20 3.06 -2.47 -7.68
CA ALA A 20 2.21 -1.99 -6.60
C ALA A 20 2.86 -2.18 -5.22
N LYS A 21 3.38 -3.38 -4.96
CA LYS A 21 4.12 -3.68 -3.74
C LYS A 21 5.34 -2.79 -3.58
N LYS A 22 6.13 -2.60 -4.65
CA LYS A 22 7.30 -1.72 -4.62
C LYS A 22 6.92 -0.30 -4.22
N ILE A 23 5.80 0.23 -4.73
CA ILE A 23 5.30 1.57 -4.37
C ILE A 23 5.00 1.65 -2.87
N ILE A 24 4.26 0.67 -2.34
CA ILE A 24 3.87 0.62 -0.92
C ILE A 24 5.11 0.52 -0.01
N ASP A 25 6.08 -0.33 -0.40
CA ASP A 25 7.32 -0.50 0.35
C ASP A 25 8.16 0.79 0.32
N THR A 26 8.25 1.46 -0.84
CA THR A 26 8.93 2.76 -0.97
C THR A 26 8.26 3.82 -0.09
N ILE A 27 6.93 3.94 -0.10
CA ILE A 27 6.21 4.90 0.74
C ILE A 27 6.51 4.65 2.23
N GLY A 28 6.52 3.38 2.66
CA GLY A 28 6.87 3.01 4.03
C GLY A 28 8.31 3.37 4.42
N PHE A 29 9.24 3.19 3.49
CA PHE A 29 10.64 3.61 3.66
C PHE A 29 10.76 5.13 3.79
N VAL A 30 10.20 5.88 2.84
CA VAL A 30 10.24 7.35 2.80
C VAL A 30 9.61 7.96 4.05
N HIS A 31 8.53 7.38 4.56
CA HIS A 31 7.91 7.83 5.82
C HIS A 31 8.84 7.69 7.02
N SER A 32 9.50 6.53 7.16
CA SER A 32 10.48 6.35 8.24
C SER A 32 11.70 7.26 8.08
N ASP A 33 12.15 7.45 6.84
CA ASP A 33 13.29 8.30 6.50
C ASP A 33 13.03 9.79 6.78
N ALA A 34 11.82 10.26 6.45
CA ALA A 34 11.38 11.62 6.76
C ALA A 34 11.47 11.92 8.26
N TYR A 35 10.99 11.00 9.10
CA TYR A 35 11.11 11.12 10.56
C TYR A 35 12.57 11.11 11.03
N ASN A 36 13.36 10.14 10.57
CA ASN A 36 14.76 10.02 10.98
C ASN A 36 15.57 11.26 10.59
N THR A 37 15.35 11.79 9.39
CA THR A 37 15.97 13.03 8.92
C THR A 37 15.61 14.20 9.83
N ALA A 38 14.34 14.34 10.21
CA ALA A 38 13.89 15.38 11.13
C ALA A 38 14.50 15.23 12.54
N VAL A 39 14.62 13.99 13.05
CA VAL A 39 15.28 13.69 14.34
C VAL A 39 16.75 14.09 14.32
N GLU A 40 17.49 13.66 13.31
CA GLU A 40 18.94 13.95 13.18
C GLU A 40 19.22 15.46 13.09
N LYS A 41 18.32 16.21 12.46
CA LYS A 41 18.48 17.65 12.24
C LYS A 41 18.01 18.51 13.40
N HIS A 42 16.95 18.11 14.09
CA HIS A 42 16.25 18.98 15.03
C HIS A 42 16.21 18.47 16.47
N LEU A 43 16.40 17.17 16.71
CA LEU A 43 16.32 16.57 18.05
C LEU A 43 17.66 16.05 18.58
N ARG A 44 18.69 15.97 17.74
CA ARG A 44 20.04 15.59 18.19
C ARG A 44 20.92 16.83 18.35
N PRO A 45 21.30 17.19 19.59
CA PRO A 45 22.15 18.34 19.84
C PRO A 45 23.52 18.13 19.19
N ASP A 46 24.08 19.21 18.68
CA ASP A 46 25.47 19.24 18.21
C ASP A 46 26.39 19.35 19.43
N LEU A 47 27.25 18.35 19.62
CA LEU A 47 28.21 18.30 20.72
C LEU A 47 29.57 18.91 20.33
N GLY A 48 29.70 19.46 19.11
CA GLY A 48 30.95 19.92 18.54
C GLY A 48 31.76 18.80 17.87
N ASP A 49 32.76 19.18 17.07
CA ASP A 49 33.66 18.27 16.34
C ASP A 49 32.95 17.21 15.47
N GLY A 50 31.76 17.56 14.94
CA GLY A 50 30.94 16.66 14.13
C GLY A 50 30.24 15.54 14.91
N LYS A 51 30.21 15.61 16.25
CA LYS A 51 29.53 14.63 17.11
C LYS A 51 28.10 15.05 17.39
N LYS A 52 27.18 14.10 17.22
CA LYS A 52 25.77 14.26 17.58
C LYS A 52 25.50 13.60 18.93
N GLY A 53 24.77 14.30 19.79
CA GLY A 53 24.29 13.74 21.05
C GLY A 53 23.15 12.73 20.84
N ASP A 54 22.64 12.23 21.96
CA ASP A 54 21.46 11.38 21.98
C ASP A 54 20.22 12.17 21.55
N VAL A 55 19.17 11.46 21.15
CA VAL A 55 17.89 12.08 20.77
C VAL A 55 17.24 12.72 22.00
N ASP A 56 17.03 14.03 21.95
CA ASP A 56 16.33 14.79 22.98
C ASP A 56 14.91 15.12 22.53
N TYR A 57 13.96 14.27 22.91
CA TYR A 57 12.54 14.48 22.62
C TYR A 57 11.93 15.67 23.37
N SER A 58 12.55 16.18 24.44
CA SER A 58 12.04 17.36 25.15
C SER A 58 12.05 18.61 24.26
N LEU A 59 12.91 18.65 23.25
CA LEU A 59 12.94 19.72 22.25
C LEU A 59 11.63 19.83 21.47
N LEU A 60 10.84 18.75 21.35
CA LEU A 60 9.50 18.79 20.75
C LEU A 60 8.45 19.45 21.65
N GLU A 61 8.80 19.98 22.82
CA GLU A 61 7.90 20.86 23.59
C GLU A 61 7.96 22.32 23.10
N ASP A 62 9.00 22.71 22.35
CA ASP A 62 9.12 24.04 21.73
C ASP A 62 8.35 24.09 20.39
N PRO A 63 7.33 24.97 20.25
CA PRO A 63 6.59 25.14 19.00
C PRO A 63 7.47 25.45 17.78
N ASN A 64 8.58 26.16 17.94
CA ASN A 64 9.49 26.48 16.85
C ASN A 64 10.27 25.25 16.38
N VAL A 65 10.66 24.37 17.31
CA VAL A 65 11.31 23.09 16.98
C VAL A 65 10.29 22.17 16.31
N GLN A 66 9.06 22.10 16.82
CA GLN A 66 7.98 21.33 16.19
C GLN A 66 7.78 21.76 14.73
N GLU A 67 7.69 23.07 14.46
CA GLU A 67 7.49 23.58 13.10
C GLU A 67 8.64 23.20 12.16
N LYS A 68 9.90 23.32 12.61
CA LYS A 68 11.07 22.89 11.84
C LYS A 68 11.07 21.38 11.59
N PHE A 69 10.77 20.60 12.62
CA PHE A 69 10.67 19.15 12.56
C PHE A 69 9.61 18.69 11.54
N ILE A 70 8.43 19.31 11.56
CA ILE A 70 7.36 19.05 10.60
C ILE A 70 7.77 19.47 9.19
N SER A 71 8.35 20.66 9.04
CA SER A 71 8.80 21.17 7.75
C SER A 71 9.84 20.27 7.10
N GLU A 72 10.75 19.70 7.89
CA GLU A 72 11.74 18.74 7.40
C GLU A 72 11.08 17.46 6.87
N MET A 73 10.17 16.86 7.65
CA MET A 73 9.42 15.68 7.21
C MET A 73 8.63 15.96 5.93
N VAL A 74 7.89 17.07 5.89
CA VAL A 74 7.11 17.50 4.71
C VAL A 74 8.03 17.71 3.50
N GLY A 75 9.22 18.28 3.71
CA GLY A 75 10.21 18.47 2.67
C GLY A 75 10.60 17.17 1.99
N VAL A 76 10.92 16.13 2.77
CA VAL A 76 11.27 14.79 2.28
C VAL A 76 10.12 14.20 1.48
N TYR A 77 8.90 14.22 2.02
CA TYR A 77 7.76 13.67 1.29
C TYR A 77 7.45 14.41 -0.01
N VAL A 78 7.57 15.73 -0.05
CA VAL A 78 7.31 16.52 -1.26
C VAL A 78 8.34 16.19 -2.35
N ASP A 79 9.62 16.05 -1.98
CA ASP A 79 10.67 15.72 -2.93
C ASP A 79 10.43 14.34 -3.55
N GLU A 80 10.16 13.34 -2.71
CA GLU A 80 9.88 11.97 -3.14
C GLU A 80 8.59 11.87 -3.95
N ALA A 81 7.52 12.55 -3.52
CA ALA A 81 6.26 12.57 -4.25
C ALA A 81 6.40 13.25 -5.63
N ASN A 82 7.15 14.35 -5.72
CA ASN A 82 7.43 15.02 -6.99
C ASN A 82 8.24 14.14 -7.93
N GLN A 83 9.26 13.45 -7.42
CA GLN A 83 10.04 12.51 -8.22
C GLN A 83 9.19 11.34 -8.71
N TYR A 84 8.36 10.78 -7.83
CA TYR A 84 7.55 9.60 -8.13
C TYR A 84 6.40 9.91 -9.10
N LEU A 85 5.70 11.03 -8.90
CA LEU A 85 4.56 11.45 -9.72
C LEU A 85 4.96 12.29 -10.94
N ASN A 86 6.26 12.56 -11.10
CA ASN A 86 6.79 13.49 -12.10
C ASN A 86 6.06 14.85 -12.05
N SER A 87 5.85 15.36 -10.84
CA SER A 87 5.21 16.66 -10.58
C SER A 87 6.20 17.71 -10.11
N THR A 88 5.79 18.98 -10.13
CA THR A 88 6.62 20.12 -9.68
C THR A 88 5.85 20.96 -8.67
N VAL A 89 5.30 20.32 -7.64
CA VAL A 89 4.58 21.02 -6.58
C VAL A 89 5.61 21.72 -5.69
N PRO A 90 5.54 23.05 -5.53
CA PRO A 90 6.47 23.78 -4.70
C PRO A 90 6.10 23.62 -3.21
N LYS A 91 7.12 23.56 -2.34
CA LYS A 91 6.97 23.27 -0.90
C LYS A 91 6.24 24.36 -0.11
N ASP A 92 6.16 25.57 -0.67
CA ASP A 92 5.56 26.77 -0.07
C ASP A 92 4.08 26.96 -0.46
N ASP A 93 3.49 26.08 -1.28
CA ASP A 93 2.05 26.05 -1.57
C ASP A 93 1.34 25.03 -0.65
N PRO A 94 0.75 25.44 0.49
CA PRO A 94 0.26 24.50 1.50
C PRO A 94 -0.93 23.69 0.99
N PHE A 95 -1.72 24.24 0.08
CA PHE A 95 -2.86 23.56 -0.50
C PHE A 95 -2.40 22.42 -1.42
N ARG A 96 -1.50 22.72 -2.36
CA ARG A 96 -0.96 21.69 -3.27
C ARG A 96 -0.11 20.66 -2.55
N VAL A 97 0.68 21.07 -1.56
CA VAL A 97 1.42 20.14 -0.70
C VAL A 97 0.47 19.20 0.01
N ASN A 98 -0.60 19.70 0.65
CA ASN A 98 -1.57 18.83 1.31
C ASN A 98 -2.21 17.81 0.34
N MET A 99 -2.58 18.23 -0.87
CA MET A 99 -3.11 17.31 -1.88
C MET A 99 -2.09 16.26 -2.31
N LEU A 100 -0.84 16.69 -2.58
CA LEU A 100 0.25 15.81 -2.99
C LEU A 100 0.54 14.76 -1.92
N LEU A 101 0.69 15.19 -0.67
CA LEU A 101 0.98 14.31 0.45
C LEU A 101 -0.17 13.35 0.75
N GLN A 102 -1.42 13.81 0.64
CA GLN A 102 -2.60 12.95 0.77
C GLN A 102 -2.65 11.89 -0.34
N ALA A 103 -2.23 12.22 -1.56
CA ALA A 103 -2.18 11.26 -2.67
C ALA A 103 -1.01 10.27 -2.55
N TYR A 104 0.16 10.74 -2.11
CA TYR A 104 1.39 9.95 -2.05
C TYR A 104 1.53 9.16 -0.75
N SER A 105 1.42 9.84 0.39
CA SER A 105 1.64 9.30 1.73
C SER A 105 0.36 9.13 2.54
N GLY A 106 -0.82 9.42 1.97
CA GLY A 106 -2.13 9.34 2.65
C GLY A 106 -2.26 10.17 3.93
N ALA A 107 -1.26 10.99 4.26
CA ALA A 107 -1.23 11.94 5.34
C ALA A 107 -1.04 13.34 4.78
N SER A 108 -1.76 14.32 5.32
CA SER A 108 -1.54 15.73 4.98
C SER A 108 -0.52 16.38 5.92
N ARG A 109 0.05 17.52 5.52
CA ARG A 109 0.89 18.34 6.43
C ARG A 109 0.11 18.68 7.69
N THR A 110 -1.16 19.08 7.55
CA THR A 110 -2.02 19.41 8.70
C THR A 110 -2.22 18.23 9.65
N GLN A 111 -2.33 17.00 9.13
CA GLN A 111 -2.41 15.81 9.98
C GLN A 111 -1.09 15.53 10.71
N LEU A 112 0.05 15.71 10.05
CA LEU A 112 1.37 15.62 10.68
C LEU A 112 1.53 16.68 11.77
N GLU A 113 1.14 17.93 11.50
CA GLU A 113 1.15 19.04 12.47
C GLU A 113 0.34 18.69 13.71
N MET A 114 -0.90 18.23 13.53
CA MET A 114 -1.75 17.82 14.66
C MET A 114 -1.12 16.69 15.47
N LEU A 115 -0.53 15.68 14.80
CA LEU A 115 0.10 14.55 15.47
C LEU A 115 1.33 14.97 16.28
N VAL A 116 2.24 15.75 15.69
CA VAL A 116 3.45 16.22 16.37
C VAL A 116 3.07 17.13 17.54
N ARG A 117 2.21 18.13 17.32
CA ARG A 117 1.79 19.10 18.36
C ARG A 117 1.07 18.42 19.51
N LYS A 118 0.20 17.44 19.22
CA LYS A 118 -0.55 16.69 20.23
C LYS A 118 0.35 15.81 21.10
N ASN A 119 1.35 15.17 20.50
CA ASN A 119 2.21 14.21 21.21
C ASN A 119 3.45 14.86 21.84
N GLY A 120 3.94 15.98 21.30
CA GLY A 120 5.12 16.68 21.79
C GLY A 120 6.30 15.72 21.94
N LYS A 121 6.90 15.68 23.14
CA LYS A 121 7.98 14.73 23.48
C LYS A 121 7.63 13.24 23.36
N ASN A 122 6.34 12.88 23.30
CA ASN A 122 5.92 11.49 23.12
C ASN A 122 5.82 11.10 21.63
N TYR A 123 6.21 11.98 20.71
CA TYR A 123 6.21 11.70 19.27
C TYR A 123 7.46 10.90 18.85
N THR A 124 7.47 9.62 19.22
CA THR A 124 8.51 8.64 18.84
C THR A 124 8.32 8.11 17.42
N ILE A 125 9.28 7.34 16.90
CA ILE A 125 9.14 6.63 15.62
C ILE A 125 7.94 5.69 15.63
N ASP A 126 7.64 5.07 16.77
CA ASP A 126 6.46 4.20 16.92
C ASP A 126 5.16 5.00 16.83
N ALA A 127 5.11 6.21 17.41
CA ALA A 127 3.96 7.10 17.25
C ALA A 127 3.82 7.60 15.81
N HIS A 128 4.93 7.82 15.10
CA HIS A 128 4.94 8.20 13.69
C HIS A 128 4.48 7.04 12.77
N ASN A 129 4.93 5.82 13.06
CA ASN A 129 4.64 4.61 12.29
C ASN A 129 3.33 3.93 12.70
N GLY A 130 2.73 4.27 13.84
CA GLY A 130 1.52 3.62 14.34
C GLY A 130 0.30 3.72 13.41
N LYS A 131 0.31 4.63 12.44
CA LYS A 131 -0.72 4.75 11.39
C LYS A 131 -0.27 4.25 10.01
N MET A 132 0.96 3.76 9.90
CA MET A 132 1.54 3.29 8.65
C MET A 132 0.78 2.10 8.08
N ASP A 133 0.26 1.20 8.92
CA ASP A 133 -0.45 0.02 8.42
C ASP A 133 -1.80 0.39 7.79
N GLU A 134 -2.54 1.33 8.38
CA GLU A 134 -3.77 1.87 7.81
C GLU A 134 -3.49 2.58 6.48
N LEU A 135 -2.40 3.33 6.42
CA LEU A 135 -1.93 3.98 5.20
C LEU A 135 -1.60 2.97 4.11
N LYS A 136 -0.75 1.98 4.41
CA LYS A 136 -0.36 0.91 3.49
C LYS A 136 -1.57 0.16 2.98
N LYS A 137 -2.58 -0.05 3.84
CA LYS A 137 -3.84 -0.68 3.45
C LYS A 137 -4.64 0.20 2.47
N SER A 138 -4.77 1.50 2.76
CA SER A 138 -5.51 2.46 1.91
C SER A 138 -4.84 2.65 0.54
N VAL A 139 -3.54 2.95 0.52
CA VAL A 139 -2.76 3.06 -0.72
C VAL A 139 -2.72 1.72 -1.44
N GLY A 140 -2.52 0.63 -0.70
CA GLY A 140 -2.49 -0.72 -1.25
C GLY A 140 -3.78 -1.10 -1.96
N ALA A 141 -4.95 -0.75 -1.42
CA ALA A 141 -6.23 -0.98 -2.09
C ALA A 141 -6.32 -0.25 -3.43
N ASN A 142 -5.93 1.03 -3.47
CA ASN A 142 -5.97 1.83 -4.69
C ASN A 142 -5.00 1.32 -5.76
N VAL A 143 -3.76 1.02 -5.37
CA VAL A 143 -2.74 0.56 -6.32
C VAL A 143 -3.02 -0.88 -6.77
N SER A 144 -3.57 -1.74 -5.91
CA SER A 144 -4.00 -3.10 -6.29
C SER A 144 -5.17 -3.07 -7.27
N ALA A 145 -6.16 -2.19 -7.05
CA ALA A 145 -7.26 -1.99 -8.00
C ALA A 145 -6.76 -1.47 -9.36
N ALA A 146 -5.79 -0.55 -9.35
CA ALA A 146 -5.13 -0.11 -10.58
C ALA A 146 -4.35 -1.24 -11.26
N ALA A 147 -3.67 -2.09 -10.48
CA ALA A 147 -2.93 -3.24 -10.97
C ALA A 147 -3.84 -4.28 -11.64
N SER A 148 -5.08 -4.44 -11.20
CA SER A 148 -6.06 -5.37 -11.78
C SER A 148 -6.96 -4.76 -12.85
N SER A 149 -6.87 -3.45 -13.13
CA SER A 149 -7.76 -2.74 -14.05
C SER A 149 -7.77 -3.23 -15.51
N HIS A 150 -6.73 -3.95 -15.94
CA HIS A 150 -6.64 -4.54 -17.29
C HIS A 150 -7.33 -5.91 -17.38
N ILE A 151 -7.72 -6.49 -16.25
CA ILE A 151 -8.41 -7.77 -16.20
C ILE A 151 -9.84 -7.59 -16.72
N ARG A 152 -10.26 -8.54 -17.56
CA ARG A 152 -11.55 -8.57 -18.24
C ARG A 152 -12.16 -9.95 -18.12
N LYS A 153 -13.48 -10.04 -18.23
CA LYS A 153 -14.22 -11.31 -18.22
C LYS A 153 -13.65 -12.37 -19.16
N GLU A 154 -13.16 -11.99 -20.34
CA GLU A 154 -12.51 -12.88 -21.31
C GLU A 154 -11.21 -13.53 -20.81
N HIS A 155 -10.56 -12.96 -19.78
CA HIS A 155 -9.36 -13.53 -19.18
C HIS A 155 -9.66 -14.64 -18.16
N ILE A 156 -10.89 -14.73 -17.64
CA ILE A 156 -11.27 -15.68 -16.57
C ILE A 156 -10.87 -17.12 -16.90
N PRO A 157 -11.15 -17.67 -18.10
CA PRO A 157 -10.78 -19.05 -18.43
C PRO A 157 -9.27 -19.30 -18.36
N LYS A 158 -8.45 -18.31 -18.75
CA LYS A 158 -7.00 -18.42 -18.71
C LYS A 158 -6.49 -18.49 -17.26
N PHE A 159 -7.04 -17.66 -16.38
CA PHE A 159 -6.72 -17.66 -14.95
C PHE A 159 -7.14 -18.95 -14.26
N VAL A 160 -8.37 -19.43 -14.51
CA VAL A 160 -8.88 -20.68 -13.91
C VAL A 160 -8.02 -21.87 -14.33
N LYS A 161 -7.64 -21.96 -15.60
CA LYS A 161 -6.74 -22.99 -16.11
C LYS A 161 -5.34 -22.89 -15.50
N HIS A 162 -4.80 -21.67 -15.37
CA HIS A 162 -3.49 -21.43 -14.75
C HIS A 162 -3.44 -21.93 -13.30
N MET A 163 -4.50 -21.66 -12.54
CA MET A 163 -4.63 -22.05 -11.13
C MET A 163 -5.15 -23.49 -10.94
N LYS A 164 -5.46 -24.20 -12.03
CA LYS A 164 -6.03 -25.56 -12.03
C LYS A 164 -7.35 -25.68 -11.24
N LEU A 165 -8.23 -24.68 -11.38
CA LEU A 165 -9.51 -24.63 -10.64
C LEU A 165 -10.70 -25.13 -11.45
N ASP A 166 -10.49 -25.68 -12.65
CA ASP A 166 -11.56 -26.11 -13.56
C ASP A 166 -12.58 -27.03 -12.88
N ASP A 167 -12.16 -27.89 -11.93
CA ASP A 167 -13.05 -28.80 -11.20
C ASP A 167 -13.72 -28.18 -9.97
N ILE A 168 -13.26 -27.02 -9.52
CA ILE A 168 -13.68 -26.37 -8.27
C ILE A 168 -14.65 -25.20 -8.54
N VAL A 169 -14.44 -24.46 -9.63
CA VAL A 169 -15.19 -23.24 -9.93
C VAL A 169 -16.01 -23.36 -11.21
N ASN A 170 -17.12 -22.63 -11.26
CA ASN A 170 -17.89 -22.35 -12.47
C ASN A 170 -17.51 -20.98 -13.01
N GLN A 171 -16.70 -20.97 -14.07
CA GLN A 171 -16.13 -19.76 -14.69
C GLN A 171 -17.20 -18.78 -15.19
N GLU A 172 -18.39 -19.27 -15.57
CA GLU A 172 -19.48 -18.43 -16.10
C GLU A 172 -20.11 -17.52 -15.03
N LEU A 173 -19.98 -17.93 -13.76
CA LEU A 173 -20.51 -17.23 -12.60
C LEU A 173 -19.49 -16.31 -11.93
N MET A 174 -18.26 -16.25 -12.45
CA MET A 174 -17.18 -15.44 -11.90
C MET A 174 -17.16 -14.05 -12.53
N ASP A 175 -16.69 -13.08 -11.75
CA ASP A 175 -16.32 -11.75 -12.23
C ASP A 175 -14.80 -11.52 -12.19
N GLU A 176 -14.36 -10.35 -12.63
CA GLU A 176 -12.96 -9.94 -12.66
C GLU A 176 -12.36 -9.83 -11.24
N GLY A 177 -13.16 -9.45 -10.24
CA GLY A 177 -12.71 -9.36 -8.86
C GLY A 177 -12.42 -10.73 -8.26
N ASP A 178 -13.27 -11.71 -8.56
CA ASP A 178 -13.09 -13.10 -8.13
C ASP A 178 -11.75 -13.66 -8.60
N ILE A 179 -11.38 -13.46 -9.87
CA ILE A 179 -10.13 -14.01 -10.39
C ILE A 179 -8.88 -13.32 -9.82
N VAL A 180 -8.96 -12.03 -9.50
CA VAL A 180 -7.85 -11.31 -8.86
C VAL A 180 -7.63 -11.87 -7.45
N LEU A 181 -8.71 -12.03 -6.68
CA LEU A 181 -8.65 -12.61 -5.34
C LEU A 181 -8.12 -14.04 -5.37
N LEU A 182 -8.65 -14.89 -6.26
CA LEU A 182 -8.18 -16.28 -6.36
C LEU A 182 -6.72 -16.35 -6.81
N HIS A 183 -6.28 -15.49 -7.73
CA HIS A 183 -4.88 -15.45 -8.14
C HIS A 183 -3.96 -15.05 -6.98
N GLU A 184 -4.35 -14.08 -6.16
CA GLU A 184 -3.61 -13.72 -4.95
C GLU A 184 -3.50 -14.88 -3.95
N LEU A 185 -4.60 -15.58 -3.70
CA LEU A 185 -4.60 -16.77 -2.85
C LEU A 185 -3.71 -17.87 -3.45
N PHE A 186 -3.75 -18.06 -4.76
CA PHE A 186 -2.94 -19.06 -5.45
C PHE A 186 -1.45 -18.77 -5.32
N GLU A 187 -1.01 -17.52 -5.45
CA GLU A 187 0.39 -17.14 -5.22
C GLU A 187 0.82 -17.36 -3.76
N GLN A 188 -0.12 -17.23 -2.80
CA GLN A 188 0.16 -17.43 -1.38
C GLN A 188 0.23 -18.90 -0.97
N TYR A 189 -0.70 -19.73 -1.46
CA TYR A 189 -0.89 -21.11 -0.99
C TYR A 189 -0.47 -22.17 -2.00
N GLY A 190 -0.25 -21.81 -3.26
CA GLY A 190 0.12 -22.69 -4.37
C GLY A 190 -1.02 -23.60 -4.88
N VAL A 191 -1.88 -24.12 -4.01
CA VAL A 191 -3.05 -24.92 -4.38
C VAL A 191 -4.26 -24.42 -3.60
N LEU A 192 -5.37 -24.17 -4.30
CA LEU A 192 -6.60 -23.71 -3.68
C LEU A 192 -7.61 -24.85 -3.54
N THR A 193 -8.20 -24.94 -2.35
CA THR A 193 -9.34 -25.81 -2.06
C THR A 193 -10.61 -24.97 -1.90
N PRO A 194 -11.80 -25.57 -2.06
CA PRO A 194 -13.05 -24.87 -1.76
C PRO A 194 -13.07 -24.22 -0.37
N GLU A 195 -12.48 -24.89 0.61
CA GLU A 195 -12.39 -24.42 1.99
C GLU A 195 -11.53 -23.15 2.11
N ILE A 196 -10.34 -23.12 1.49
CA ILE A 196 -9.47 -21.92 1.46
C ILE A 196 -10.21 -20.73 0.82
N ILE A 197 -10.91 -20.97 -0.30
CA ILE A 197 -11.66 -19.93 -1.00
C ILE A 197 -12.78 -19.39 -0.10
N LYS A 198 -13.56 -20.26 0.55
CA LYS A 198 -14.62 -19.84 1.47
C LYS A 198 -14.10 -19.03 2.65
N ASP A 199 -12.98 -19.43 3.23
CA ASP A 199 -12.39 -18.75 4.39
C ASP A 199 -11.89 -17.35 4.01
N ALA A 200 -11.36 -17.17 2.79
CA ALA A 200 -11.00 -15.85 2.28
C ALA A 200 -12.22 -14.91 2.16
N TYR A 201 -13.33 -15.37 1.59
CA TYR A 201 -14.57 -14.55 1.50
C TYR A 201 -15.16 -14.23 2.88
N LYS A 202 -15.08 -15.16 3.84
CA LYS A 202 -15.49 -14.89 5.23
C LYS A 202 -14.61 -13.83 5.88
N ALA A 203 -13.29 -13.89 5.67
CA ALA A 203 -12.35 -12.91 6.21
C ALA A 203 -12.60 -11.50 5.67
N THR A 204 -13.04 -11.38 4.42
CA THR A 204 -13.44 -10.10 3.80
C THR A 204 -14.88 -9.67 4.11
N LYS A 205 -15.62 -10.46 4.92
CA LYS A 205 -17.06 -10.27 5.22
C LYS A 205 -17.95 -10.26 3.97
N GLN A 206 -17.53 -10.95 2.92
CA GLN A 206 -18.31 -11.13 1.70
C GLN A 206 -19.22 -12.38 1.83
N ALA A 207 -20.26 -12.44 1.01
CA ALA A 207 -21.12 -13.61 0.91
C ALA A 207 -20.33 -14.82 0.40
N GLU A 208 -20.80 -16.05 0.67
CA GLU A 208 -20.15 -17.23 0.10
C GLU A 208 -20.11 -17.14 -1.45
N PRO A 209 -18.99 -17.50 -2.08
CA PRO A 209 -18.84 -17.38 -3.52
C PRO A 209 -19.79 -18.32 -4.27
N VAL A 210 -20.63 -17.72 -5.11
CA VAL A 210 -21.67 -18.44 -5.88
C VAL A 210 -21.11 -19.31 -7.00
N TYR A 211 -19.87 -19.06 -7.40
CA TYR A 211 -19.19 -19.81 -8.46
C TYR A 211 -18.58 -21.13 -7.98
N LEU A 212 -18.58 -21.46 -6.69
CA LEU A 212 -18.06 -22.74 -6.22
C LEU A 212 -18.97 -23.90 -6.67
N LYS A 213 -18.38 -24.90 -7.33
CA LYS A 213 -19.08 -26.13 -7.68
C LYS A 213 -19.45 -26.88 -6.41
N LYS A 214 -20.71 -27.30 -6.30
CA LYS A 214 -21.15 -28.17 -5.20
C LYS A 214 -20.38 -29.50 -5.31
N LYS A 215 -19.79 -29.97 -4.20
CA LYS A 215 -19.27 -31.34 -4.12
C LYS A 215 -20.39 -32.26 -4.62
N LYS A 216 -20.13 -33.03 -5.69
CA LYS A 216 -21.01 -34.13 -6.05
C LYS A 216 -21.02 -35.05 -4.84
N THR A 217 -22.10 -35.02 -4.06
CA THR A 217 -22.34 -36.08 -3.09
C THR A 217 -22.43 -37.35 -3.92
N GLU A 218 -21.38 -38.17 -3.85
CA GLU A 218 -21.45 -39.54 -4.34
C GLU A 218 -22.65 -40.16 -3.64
N LYS A 219 -23.74 -40.32 -4.38
CA LYS A 219 -24.81 -41.22 -3.98
C LYS A 219 -24.17 -42.60 -4.02
N ASN A 220 -23.74 -43.07 -2.86
CA ASN A 220 -23.49 -44.49 -2.64
C ASN A 220 -24.80 -45.22 -2.96
N ASN A 221 -24.88 -45.77 -4.17
CA ASN A 221 -25.82 -46.81 -4.53
C ASN A 221 -25.18 -48.16 -4.19
#